data_AF-A0A6L9STW0-F1
#
_entry.id   AF-A0A6L9STW0-F1
#
_cell.length_a   1.000
_cell.length_b   1.000
_cell.length_c   1.000
_cell.angle_alpha   90.00
_cell.angle_beta   90.00
_cell.angle_gamma   90.00
#
_symmetry.space_group_name_H-M   'P 1'
#
loop_
_entity.id
_entity.type
_entity.pdbx_description
1 polymer ?
#
loop_
_entity_poly.entity_id
_entity_poly.type
_entity_poly.pdbx_seq_one_letter_code
_entity_poly.pdbx_strand_id
1 'polypeptide(L)'
;MPIGDIVVDSRVHDRHPDVSDYSVRVAWRNVVRFMTREGTDPLKYVAVGYDENGRLLEMVAVLDESDRWYVFHAMRATPKVLRELHMF
;
A
#
# COMPACT_ATOMS: atom_id res chain seq x y z
N MET A 1 -9.11 -6.39 7.35
CA MET A 1 -7.76 -5.79 7.28
C MET A 1 -6.88 -6.75 6.52
N PRO A 2 -5.98 -6.32 5.62
CA PRO A 2 -5.06 -7.26 4.99
C PRO A 2 -4.15 -7.85 6.09
N ILE A 3 -4.31 -9.13 6.36
CA ILE A 3 -3.50 -9.90 7.30
C ILE A 3 -2.62 -10.81 6.44
N GLY A 4 -1.32 -10.51 6.35
CA GLY A 4 -0.37 -11.30 5.57
C GLY A 4 0.96 -10.59 5.38
N ASP A 5 2.03 -11.35 5.23
CA ASP A 5 3.33 -10.82 4.83
C ASP A 5 3.26 -10.26 3.40
N ILE A 6 4.01 -9.20 3.14
CA ILE A 6 4.06 -8.54 1.83
C ILE A 6 5.43 -8.73 1.18
N VAL A 7 5.42 -8.71 -0.16
CA VAL A 7 6.59 -8.42 -0.99
C VAL A 7 6.49 -6.98 -1.45
N VAL A 8 7.59 -6.24 -1.31
CA VAL A 8 7.70 -4.89 -1.83
C VAL A 8 8.52 -4.96 -3.12
N ASP A 9 7.97 -4.44 -4.21
CA ASP A 9 8.68 -4.32 -5.48
C ASP A 9 9.81 -3.30 -5.34
N SER A 10 11.02 -3.61 -5.83
CA SER A 10 12.19 -2.72 -5.74
C SER A 10 11.93 -1.36 -6.40
N ARG A 11 11.02 -1.30 -7.40
CA ARG A 11 10.63 -0.06 -8.09
C ARG A 11 9.98 0.96 -7.17
N VAL A 12 9.45 0.54 -6.02
CA VAL A 12 8.91 1.46 -5.01
C VAL A 12 10.02 2.37 -4.52
N HIS A 13 11.13 1.80 -4.08
CA HIS A 13 12.28 2.55 -3.59
C HIS A 13 12.96 3.35 -4.71
N ASP A 14 13.08 2.77 -5.91
CA ASP A 14 13.68 3.47 -7.06
C ASP A 14 12.93 4.75 -7.44
N ARG A 15 11.60 4.76 -7.28
CA ARG A 15 10.73 5.91 -7.57
C ARG A 15 10.54 6.84 -6.39
N HIS A 16 10.59 6.32 -5.17
CA HIS A 16 10.39 7.04 -3.92
C HIS A 16 11.51 6.70 -2.93
N PRO A 17 12.71 7.30 -3.09
CA PRO A 17 13.87 6.96 -2.26
C PRO A 17 13.67 7.24 -0.75
N ASP A 18 12.70 8.09 -0.40
CA ASP A 18 12.30 8.40 0.98
C ASP A 18 11.38 7.35 1.62
N VAL A 19 10.98 6.33 0.83
CA VAL A 19 10.17 5.20 1.24
C VAL A 19 11.02 3.93 1.16
N SER A 20 11.30 3.34 2.31
CA SER A 20 12.02 2.06 2.40
C SER A 20 11.04 0.89 2.40
N ASP A 21 11.51 -0.29 2.00
CA ASP A 21 10.73 -1.53 2.13
C ASP A 21 10.26 -1.78 3.57
N TYR A 22 11.06 -1.37 4.57
CA TYR A 22 10.69 -1.47 5.98
C TYR A 22 9.50 -0.56 6.28
N SER A 23 9.52 0.69 5.81
CA SER A 23 8.43 1.64 5.99
C SER A 23 7.13 1.16 5.35
N VAL A 24 7.21 0.54 4.17
CA VAL A 24 6.03 -0.07 3.50
C VAL A 24 5.49 -1.24 4.33
N ARG A 25 6.36 -2.12 4.85
CA ARG A 25 5.93 -3.23 5.72
C ARG A 25 5.27 -2.75 7.01
N VAL A 26 5.80 -1.70 7.64
CA VAL A 26 5.20 -1.10 8.84
C VAL A 26 3.85 -0.46 8.51
N ALA A 27 3.79 0.33 7.43
CA ALA A 27 2.54 0.93 6.96
C ALA A 27 1.46 -0.11 6.64
N TRP A 28 1.83 -1.23 6.02
CA TRP A 28 0.91 -2.33 5.71
C TRP A 28 0.33 -2.99 6.97
N ARG A 29 1.18 -3.22 7.97
CA ARG A 29 0.74 -3.74 9.28
C ARG A 29 -0.20 -2.77 10.01
N ASN A 30 -0.05 -1.47 9.75
CA ASN A 30 -0.81 -0.38 10.37
C ASN A 30 -1.83 0.24 9.41
N VAL A 31 -2.44 -0.57 8.53
CA VAL A 31 -3.44 -0.09 7.57
C VAL A 31 -4.68 0.44 8.31
N VAL A 32 -5.04 1.68 8.00
CA VAL A 32 -6.23 2.34 8.55
C VAL A 32 -7.43 2.25 7.60
N ARG A 33 -7.18 2.20 6.29
CA ARG A 33 -8.23 2.05 5.28
C ARG A 33 -7.73 1.27 4.08
N PHE A 34 -8.61 0.47 3.51
CA PHE A 34 -8.32 -0.50 2.46
C PHE A 34 -9.54 -0.66 1.56
N MET A 35 -9.36 -0.65 0.24
CA MET A 35 -10.42 -0.86 -0.74
C MET A 35 -9.91 -1.57 -2.00
N THR A 36 -10.79 -2.29 -2.67
CA THR A 36 -10.58 -2.83 -4.01
C THR A 36 -10.79 -1.76 -5.08
N ARG A 37 -9.96 -1.76 -6.11
CA ARG A 37 -10.22 -1.04 -7.36
C ARG A 37 -10.86 -1.99 -8.36
N GLU A 38 -12.18 -1.96 -8.42
CA GLU A 38 -12.96 -2.78 -9.36
C GLU A 38 -12.58 -2.49 -10.82
N GLY A 39 -12.78 -3.47 -11.70
CA GLY A 39 -12.46 -3.35 -13.12
C GLY A 39 -10.96 -3.37 -13.45
N THR A 40 -10.11 -3.82 -12.52
CA THR A 40 -8.69 -4.06 -12.76
C THR A 40 -8.41 -5.57 -12.87
N ASP A 41 -7.51 -5.94 -13.78
CA ASP A 41 -7.03 -7.32 -13.94
C ASP A 41 -5.48 -7.31 -13.98
N PRO A 42 -4.79 -7.90 -12.98
CA PRO A 42 -5.35 -8.50 -11.76
C PRO A 42 -6.04 -7.46 -10.86
N LEU A 43 -6.91 -7.93 -9.95
CA LEU A 43 -7.62 -7.08 -8.99
C LEU A 43 -6.62 -6.32 -8.09
N LYS A 44 -6.65 -5.00 -8.17
CA LYS A 44 -5.80 -4.10 -7.38
C LYS A 44 -6.48 -3.68 -6.10
N TYR A 45 -5.67 -3.51 -5.07
CA TYR A 45 -6.08 -3.07 -3.76
C TYR A 45 -5.33 -1.80 -3.41
N VAL A 46 -6.05 -0.80 -2.91
CA VAL A 46 -5.48 0.45 -2.40
C VAL A 46 -5.59 0.43 -0.89
N ALA A 47 -4.48 0.69 -0.23
CA ALA A 47 -4.36 0.73 1.20
C ALA A 47 -3.70 2.04 1.63
N VAL A 48 -4.09 2.57 2.79
CA VAL A 48 -3.29 3.60 3.48
C VAL A 48 -3.02 3.16 4.91
N GLY A 49 -1.81 3.43 5.39
CA GLY A 49 -1.37 3.04 6.73
C GLY A 49 -0.14 3.82 7.19
N TYR A 50 0.13 3.77 8.49
CA TYR A 50 1.21 4.56 9.11
C TYR A 50 2.53 3.80 9.18
N ASP A 51 3.59 4.41 8.66
CA ASP A 51 4.95 3.88 8.79
C ASP A 51 5.54 4.08 10.21
N GLU A 52 6.79 3.68 10.40
CA GLU A 52 7.52 3.77 11.68
C GLU A 52 7.73 5.20 12.18
N ASN A 53 7.62 6.19 11.29
CA ASN A 53 7.79 7.61 11.60
C ASN A 53 6.44 8.33 11.74
N GLY A 54 5.32 7.60 11.71
CA GLY A 54 3.98 8.17 11.74
C GLY A 54 3.58 8.87 10.43
N ARG A 55 4.31 8.65 9.34
CA ARG A 55 3.91 9.13 8.01
C ARG A 55 2.83 8.21 7.46
N LEU A 56 1.75 8.79 6.96
CA LEU A 56 0.71 8.03 6.25
C LEU A 56 1.21 7.71 4.84
N LEU A 57 1.32 6.43 4.49
CA LEU A 57 1.67 5.95 3.17
C LEU A 57 0.43 5.43 2.45
N GLU A 58 0.31 5.74 1.16
CA GLU A 58 -0.57 5.02 0.24
C GLU A 58 0.19 3.87 -0.40
N MET A 59 -0.47 2.73 -0.56
CA MET A 59 0.08 1.49 -1.09
C MET A 59 -0.91 0.90 -2.08
N VAL A 60 -0.41 0.37 -3.20
CA VAL A 60 -1.20 -0.42 -4.14
C VAL A 60 -0.61 -1.81 -4.24
N ALA A 61 -1.45 -2.80 -4.02
CA ALA A 61 -1.07 -4.20 -4.01
C ALA A 61 -1.97 -5.03 -4.92
N VAL A 62 -1.44 -6.19 -5.31
CA VAL A 62 -2.23 -7.32 -5.84
C VAL A 62 -2.06 -8.49 -4.87
N LEU A 63 -3.08 -9.34 -4.78
CA LEU A 63 -2.98 -10.63 -4.11
C LEU A 63 -2.70 -11.68 -5.19
N ASP A 64 -1.62 -12.44 -5.06
CA ASP A 64 -1.31 -13.52 -5.99
C ASP A 64 -2.06 -14.82 -5.63
N GLU A 65 -1.92 -15.84 -6.48
CA GLU A 65 -2.57 -17.15 -6.31
C GLU A 65 -2.05 -17.92 -5.08
N SER A 66 -0.94 -17.49 -4.47
CA SER A 66 -0.36 -18.08 -3.25
C SER A 66 -0.76 -17.32 -1.99
N ASP A 67 -1.83 -16.51 -2.04
CA ASP A 67 -2.29 -15.63 -0.96
C ASP A 67 -1.20 -14.66 -0.45
N ARG A 68 -0.26 -14.28 -1.32
CA ARG A 68 0.81 -13.33 -0.98
C ARG A 68 0.52 -11.96 -1.59
N TRP A 69 0.70 -10.94 -0.75
CA TRP A 69 0.52 -9.56 -1.17
C TRP A 69 1.78 -9.03 -1.86
N TYR A 70 1.60 -8.50 -3.07
CA TYR A 70 2.66 -7.85 -3.83
C TYR A 70 2.39 -6.35 -3.94
N VAL A 71 3.14 -5.55 -3.18
CA VAL A 71 3.06 -4.08 -3.18
C VAL A 71 4.01 -3.54 -4.25
N PHE A 72 3.45 -3.09 -5.37
CA PHE A 72 4.20 -2.57 -6.52
C PHE A 72 4.21 -1.04 -6.61
N HIS A 73 3.46 -0.38 -5.73
CA HIS A 73 3.47 1.07 -5.59
C HIS A 73 3.27 1.43 -4.13
N ALA A 74 4.12 2.30 -3.60
CA ALA A 74 3.89 2.97 -2.34
C ALA A 74 4.52 4.35 -2.34
N MET A 75 3.86 5.32 -1.74
CA MET A 75 4.39 6.67 -1.53
C MET A 75 3.69 7.34 -0.34
N ARG A 76 4.10 8.55 0.03
CA ARG A 76 3.35 9.34 1.02
C ARG A 76 1.92 9.57 0.51
N ALA A 77 0.94 9.36 1.38
CA ALA A 77 -0.46 9.45 1.03
C ALA A 77 -0.81 10.84 0.50
N THR A 78 -1.53 10.86 -0.62
CA THR A 78 -1.97 12.07 -1.29
C THR A 78 -3.44 12.38 -0.99
N PRO A 79 -3.86 13.66 -1.04
CA PRO A 79 -5.26 14.01 -0.86
C PRO A 79 -6.20 13.29 -1.84
N LYS A 80 -5.71 12.91 -3.03
CA LYS A 80 -6.48 12.17 -4.03
C LYS A 80 -6.85 10.78 -3.51
N VAL A 81 -5.88 10.00 -3.03
CA VAL A 81 -6.15 8.66 -2.49
C VAL A 81 -6.97 8.73 -1.22
N LEU A 82 -6.75 9.73 -0.36
CA LEU A 82 -7.54 9.85 0.87
C LEU A 82 -9.02 10.14 0.59
N ARG A 83 -9.32 10.92 -0.47
CA ARG A 83 -10.70 11.08 -0.97
C ARG A 83 -11.24 9.80 -1.58
N GLU A 84 -10.45 9.09 -2.39
CA GLU A 84 -10.83 7.79 -2.96
C GLU A 84 -11.24 6.81 -1.84
N LEU A 85 -10.51 6.80 -0.72
CA LEU A 85 -10.75 5.95 0.44
C LEU A 85 -11.81 6.50 1.42
N HIS A 86 -12.49 7.61 1.08
CA HIS A 86 -13.53 8.24 1.92
C HIS A 86 -13.03 8.63 3.32
N MET A 87 -11.81 9.18 3.41
CA MET A 87 -11.20 9.65 4.66
C MET A 87 -11.29 11.17 4.88
N PHE A 88 -11.74 11.92 3.85
CA PHE A 88 -12.04 13.36 3.89
C PHE A 88 -13.21 13.68 2.97
#